data_AF-A0A3P6AQ78-F1
#
_entry.id   AF-A0A3P6AQ78-F1
#
_cell.length_a   1.000
_cell.length_b   1.000
_cell.length_c   1.000
_cell.angle_alpha   90.00
_cell.angle_beta   90.00
_cell.angle_gamma   90.00
#
_symmetry.space_group_name_H-M   'P 1'
#
loop_
_entity.id
_entity.type
_entity.pdbx_description
1 polymer ?
#
loop_
_entity_poly.entity_id
_entity_poly.type
_entity_poly.pdbx_seq_one_letter_code
_entity_poly.pdbx_strand_id
1 'polypeptide(L)'
;MRQWKITQGCVFCGKRNETRDHLFFSCPYTYTVWTNLADKLFGRFITPDWNNTVRSLLQMTHSQIDNILLRMLFQTALHALWRERNSRRYGGARVSVEAMT
;
A
#
# COMPACT_ATOMS: atom_id res chain seq x y z
N MET A 1 -1.51 29.15 3.76
CA MET A 1 -1.47 27.67 3.83
C MET A 1 -2.90 27.16 3.71
N ARG A 2 -3.22 26.36 2.69
CA ARG A 2 -4.62 25.99 2.37
C ARG A 2 -5.16 25.00 3.40
N GLN A 3 -6.03 25.48 4.29
CA GLN A 3 -6.64 24.72 5.36
C GLN A 3 -7.91 24.03 4.85
N TRP A 4 -7.74 22.98 4.06
CA TRP A 4 -8.84 22.05 3.81
C TRP A 4 -9.05 21.25 5.10
N LYS A 5 -10.28 21.18 5.62
CA LYS A 5 -10.68 20.44 6.84
C LYS A 5 -10.54 18.90 6.69
N ILE A 6 -9.48 18.44 6.04
CA ILE A 6 -9.18 17.04 5.78
C ILE A 6 -8.07 16.64 6.73
N THR A 7 -8.35 15.67 7.60
CA THR A 7 -7.34 15.04 8.46
C THR A 7 -6.21 14.50 7.58
N GLN A 8 -5.06 15.17 7.63
CA GLN A 8 -3.89 14.78 6.84
C GLN A 8 -3.23 13.52 7.41
N GLY A 9 -3.54 13.13 8.64
CA GLY A 9 -3.02 11.93 9.28
C GLY A 9 -3.41 10.65 8.53
N CYS A 10 -2.49 9.68 8.55
CA CYS A 10 -2.71 8.33 8.07
C CYS A 10 -3.86 7.68 8.85
N VAL A 11 -4.87 7.17 8.13
CA VAL A 11 -6.03 6.51 8.75
C VAL A 11 -5.69 5.21 9.50
N PHE A 12 -4.51 4.65 9.25
CA PHE A 12 -4.09 3.41 9.89
C PHE A 12 -3.37 3.65 11.20
N CYS A 13 -2.35 4.52 11.22
CA CYS A 13 -1.55 4.74 12.42
C CYS A 13 -1.88 6.04 13.18
N GLY A 14 -2.56 7.01 12.57
CA GLY A 14 -2.87 8.31 13.15
C GLY A 14 -1.67 9.22 13.47
N LYS A 15 -0.43 8.77 13.25
CA LYS A 15 0.79 9.45 13.75
C LYS A 15 1.48 10.35 12.74
N ARG A 16 1.52 9.97 11.46
CA ARG A 16 2.17 10.74 10.39
C ARG A 16 1.16 11.14 9.33
N ASN A 17 1.50 12.17 8.56
CA ASN A 17 0.73 12.54 7.39
C ASN A 17 0.69 11.38 6.38
N GLU A 18 -0.46 11.19 5.77
CA GLU A 18 -0.68 10.21 4.72
C GLU A 18 0.07 10.65 3.46
N THR A 19 1.11 9.89 3.11
CA THR A 19 1.81 9.97 1.82
C THR A 19 1.72 8.62 1.14
N ARG A 20 2.05 8.49 -0.16
CA ARG A 20 2.10 7.19 -0.85
C ARG A 20 2.98 6.20 -0.08
N ASP A 21 4.20 6.61 0.24
CA ASP A 21 5.20 5.73 0.86
C ASP A 21 4.74 5.31 2.26
N HIS A 22 4.21 6.25 3.03
CA HIS A 22 3.66 5.96 4.34
C HIS A 22 2.41 5.08 4.26
N LEU A 23 1.51 5.31 3.30
CA LEU A 23 0.30 4.51 3.13
C LEU A 23 0.62 3.05 2.84
N PHE A 24 1.57 2.78 1.94
CA PHE A 24 1.78 1.41 1.47
C PHE A 24 2.85 0.63 2.22
N PHE A 25 3.97 1.26 2.62
CA PHE A 25 5.11 0.52 3.18
C PHE A 25 5.74 1.12 4.44
N SER A 26 5.61 2.43 4.69
CA SER A 26 6.26 3.06 5.85
C SER A 26 5.32 3.28 7.05
N CYS A 27 4.04 2.95 6.95
CA CYS A 27 3.14 2.90 8.10
C CYS A 27 3.29 1.54 8.80
N PRO A 28 3.48 1.49 10.13
CA PRO A 28 3.66 0.22 10.84
C PRO A 28 2.54 -0.78 10.57
N TYR A 29 1.29 -0.32 10.49
CA TYR A 29 0.15 -1.18 10.18
C TYR A 29 0.25 -1.82 8.79
N THR A 30 0.49 -1.01 7.76
CA THR A 30 0.53 -1.52 6.38
C THR A 30 1.82 -2.28 6.09
N TYR A 31 2.92 -1.91 6.75
CA TYR A 31 4.15 -2.69 6.73
C TYR A 31 3.96 -4.08 7.31
N THR A 32 3.27 -4.23 8.46
CA THR A 32 2.96 -5.55 9.02
C THR A 32 2.08 -6.39 8.09
N VAL A 33 1.09 -5.77 7.44
CA VAL A 33 0.27 -6.46 6.41
C VAL A 33 1.16 -6.93 5.26
N TRP A 34 2.03 -6.06 4.77
CA TRP A 34 2.94 -6.37 3.68
C TRP A 34 3.92 -7.49 4.04
N THR A 35 4.56 -7.43 5.22
CA THR A 35 5.48 -8.48 5.67
C THR A 35 4.76 -9.82 5.77
N ASN A 36 3.58 -9.88 6.38
CA ASN A 36 2.84 -11.14 6.54
C ASN A 36 2.46 -11.77 5.19
N LEU A 37 2.21 -10.96 4.17
CA LEU A 37 1.88 -11.42 2.82
C LEU A 37 3.14 -11.83 2.04
N ALA A 38 4.18 -11.00 2.10
CA ALA A 38 5.35 -11.09 1.24
C ALA A 38 6.48 -11.96 1.80
N ASP A 39 6.50 -12.26 3.11
CA ASP A 39 7.63 -12.94 3.78
C ASP A 39 8.03 -14.25 3.09
N LYS A 40 7.04 -15.04 2.65
CA LYS A 40 7.28 -16.31 1.96
C LYS A 40 7.92 -16.17 0.57
N LEU A 41 7.78 -15.01 -0.09
CA LEU A 41 8.24 -14.79 -1.46
C LEU A 41 9.45 -13.82 -1.54
N PHE A 42 9.44 -12.73 -0.76
CA PHE A 42 10.55 -11.76 -0.67
C PHE A 42 11.65 -12.22 0.28
N GLY A 43 11.33 -13.06 1.29
CA GLY A 43 12.25 -13.44 2.35
C GLY A 43 12.91 -12.23 3.01
N ARG A 44 14.25 -12.24 3.03
CA ARG A 44 15.09 -11.26 3.74
C ARG A 44 15.12 -9.87 3.11
N PHE A 45 14.59 -9.72 1.89
CA PHE A 45 14.68 -8.48 1.11
C PHE A 45 13.46 -7.57 1.27
N ILE A 46 12.55 -7.86 2.20
CA ILE A 46 11.43 -6.97 2.51
C ILE A 46 11.98 -5.65 3.05
N THR A 47 11.48 -4.55 2.50
CA THR A 47 11.86 -3.19 2.89
C THR A 47 10.62 -2.31 2.97
N PRO A 48 10.57 -1.37 3.93
CA PRO A 48 9.50 -0.37 4.01
C PRO A 48 9.67 0.76 2.99
N ASP A 49 10.75 0.73 2.19
CA ASP A 49 11.03 1.71 1.15
C ASP A 49 10.33 1.36 -0.16
N TRP A 50 9.52 2.29 -0.66
CA TRP A 50 8.76 2.11 -1.89
C TRP A 50 9.66 1.85 -3.11
N ASN A 51 10.72 2.65 -3.27
CA ASN A 51 11.56 2.59 -4.46
C ASN A 51 12.36 1.28 -4.51
N ASN A 52 12.88 0.84 -3.37
CA ASN A 52 13.58 -0.43 -3.27
C ASN A 52 12.62 -1.60 -3.53
N THR A 53 11.41 -1.58 -2.97
CA THR A 53 10.39 -2.61 -3.23
C THR A 53 10.06 -2.71 -4.72
N VAL A 54 9.77 -1.58 -5.37
CA VAL A 54 9.47 -1.55 -6.81
C VAL A 54 10.67 -1.99 -7.64
N ARG A 55 11.88 -1.55 -7.29
CA ARG A 55 13.11 -1.97 -7.98
C ARG A 55 13.30 -3.47 -7.90
N SER A 56 13.10 -4.08 -6.74
CA SER A 56 13.16 -5.53 -6.55
C SER A 56 12.12 -6.28 -7.37
N LEU A 57 10.91 -5.75 -7.54
CA LEU A 57 9.89 -6.37 -8.40
C LEU A 57 10.23 -6.31 -9.89
N LEU A 58 10.93 -5.25 -10.31
CA LEU A 58 11.36 -5.06 -11.69
C LEU A 58 12.58 -5.92 -12.03
N GLN A 59 13.47 -6.14 -11.07
CA GLN A 59 14.62 -7.02 -11.21
C GLN A 59 14.14 -8.48 -11.15
N MET A 60 14.34 -9.25 -12.22
CA MET A 60 13.95 -10.68 -12.27
C MET A 60 14.93 -11.55 -11.48
N THR A 61 15.02 -11.36 -10.16
CA THR A 61 16.01 -12.04 -9.30
C THR A 61 15.56 -13.42 -8.83
N HIS A 62 14.28 -13.76 -9.01
CA HIS A 62 13.69 -15.03 -8.61
C HIS A 62 13.34 -15.91 -9.83
N SER A 63 12.75 -17.09 -9.60
CA SER A 63 12.17 -17.89 -10.68
C SER A 63 11.08 -17.10 -11.43
N GLN A 64 10.79 -17.46 -12.68
CA GLN A 64 9.77 -16.77 -13.47
C GLN A 64 8.40 -16.75 -12.77
N ILE A 65 8.00 -17.88 -12.18
CA ILE A 65 6.72 -18.02 -11.46
C ILE A 65 6.73 -17.14 -10.21
N ASP A 66 7.80 -17.16 -9.42
CA ASP A 66 7.90 -16.33 -8.22
C ASP A 66 7.81 -14.84 -8.55
N ASN A 67 8.47 -14.39 -9.63
CA ASN A 67 8.35 -12.99 -10.08
C ASN A 67 6.92 -12.61 -10.46
N ILE A 68 6.18 -13.50 -11.13
CA ILE A 68 4.77 -13.28 -11.47
C ILE A 68 3.93 -13.20 -10.19
N LEU A 69 4.09 -14.15 -9.27
CA LEU A 69 3.38 -14.19 -8.00
C LEU A 69 3.69 -12.96 -7.15
N LEU A 70 4.94 -12.52 -7.10
CA LEU A 70 5.38 -11.32 -6.39
C LEU A 70 4.70 -10.05 -6.93
N ARG A 71 4.63 -9.90 -8.26
CA ARG A 71 3.95 -8.76 -8.88
C ARG A 71 2.45 -8.81 -8.61
N MET A 72 1.81 -9.98 -8.72
CA MET A 72 0.40 -10.16 -8.41
C MET A 72 0.09 -9.86 -6.93
N LEU A 73 0.95 -10.33 -6.02
CA LEU A 73 0.82 -10.09 -4.60
C LEU A 73 0.94 -8.60 -4.28
N PHE A 74 1.94 -7.93 -4.86
CA PHE A 74 2.12 -6.49 -4.71
C PHE A 74 0.90 -5.71 -5.18
N GLN A 75 0.40 -5.98 -6.39
CA GLN A 75 -0.80 -5.29 -6.92
C GLN A 75 -2.04 -5.55 -6.04
N THR A 76 -2.23 -6.79 -5.61
CA THR A 76 -3.33 -7.18 -4.72
C THR A 76 -3.25 -6.46 -3.37
N ALA A 77 -2.07 -6.40 -2.76
CA ALA A 77 -1.84 -5.74 -1.48
C ALA A 77 -2.10 -4.24 -1.58
N LEU A 78 -1.58 -3.56 -2.62
CA LEU A 78 -1.86 -2.14 -2.84
C LEU A 78 -3.35 -1.87 -3.00
N HIS A 79 -4.03 -2.67 -3.82
CA HIS A 79 -5.46 -2.52 -4.05
C HIS A 79 -6.27 -2.74 -2.76
N ALA A 80 -5.96 -3.77 -1.98
CA ALA A 80 -6.63 -4.05 -0.72
C ALA A 80 -6.43 -2.93 0.31
N LEU A 81 -5.19 -2.45 0.48
CA LEU A 81 -4.86 -1.34 1.37
C LEU A 81 -5.54 -0.03 0.96
N TRP A 82 -5.57 0.26 -0.34
CA TRP A 82 -6.25 1.44 -0.88
C TRP A 82 -7.76 1.39 -0.64
N ARG A 83 -8.38 0.23 -0.89
CA ARG A 83 -9.80 0.00 -0.62
C ARG A 83 -10.12 0.17 0.85
N GLU A 84 -9.32 -0.41 1.74
CA GLU A 84 -9.50 -0.28 3.18
C GLU A 84 -9.36 1.17 3.63
N ARG A 85 -8.36 1.90 3.12
CA ARG A 85 -8.18 3.33 3.40
C ARG A 85 -9.41 4.14 2.98
N ASN A 86 -9.95 3.89 1.80
CA ASN A 86 -11.14 4.59 1.32
C ASN A 86 -12.38 4.24 2.14
N SER A 87 -12.54 2.96 2.52
CA SER A 87 -13.61 2.52 3.41
C SER A 87 -13.57 3.29 4.73
N ARG A 88 -12.39 3.38 5.37
CA ARG A 88 -12.22 4.12 6.64
C ARG A 88 -12.43 5.63 6.51
N ARG A 89 -12.01 6.24 5.40
CA ARG A 89 -12.18 7.69 5.20
C ARG A 89 -13.61 8.11 4.85
N TYR A 90 -14.31 7.29 4.08
CA TYR A 90 -15.59 7.66 3.47
C TYR A 90 -16.75 6.76 3.89
N GLY A 91 -16.58 5.97 4.96
CA GLY A 91 -17.62 5.10 5.51
C GLY A 91 -18.08 4.00 4.55
N GLY A 92 -17.21 3.54 3.65
CA GLY A 92 -17.56 2.51 2.66
C GLY A 92 -18.46 2.97 1.51
N ALA A 93 -18.77 4.28 1.41
CA ALA A 93 -19.55 4.81 0.30
C ALA A 93 -18.78 4.64 -1.01
N ARG A 94 -19.34 3.84 -1.93
CA ARG A 94 -18.88 3.79 -3.32
C ARG A 94 -19.46 5.02 -4.01
N VAL A 95 -18.60 5.99 -4.32
CA VAL A 95 -19.01 7.11 -5.16
C VAL A 95 -19.16 6.56 -6.58
N SER A 96 -20.37 6.66 -7.16
CA SER A 96 -20.57 6.26 -8.55
C SER A 96 -19.83 7.21 -9.48
N VAL A 97 -19.53 6.76 -10.70
CA VAL A 97 -18.83 7.60 -11.69
C VAL A 97 -19.65 8.86 -11.99
N GLU A 98 -20.99 8.77 -12.01
CA GLU A 98 -21.86 9.94 -12.23
C GLU A 98 -21.80 10.95 -11.09
N ALA A 99 -21.44 10.53 -9.87
CA ALA A 99 -21.30 11.43 -8.73
C ALA A 99 -19.92 12.12 -8.66
N MET A 100 -18.98 11.79 -9.56
CA MET A 100 -17.63 12.37 -9.63
C MET A 100 -17.44 13.38 -10.76
N THR A 101 -18.38 13.48 -11.70
CA THR A 101 -18.44 14.48 -12.80
C THR A 101 -19.36 15.62 -12.42
#